data_AF-A0A2V6DQI5-F1
#
_entry.id   AF-A0A2V6DQI5-F1
#
_cell.length_a   1.000
_cell.length_b   1.000
_cell.length_c   1.000
_cell.angle_alpha   90.00
_cell.angle_beta   90.00
_cell.angle_gamma   90.00
#
_symmetry.space_group_name_H-M   'P 1'
#
loop_
_entity.id
_entity.type
_entity.pdbx_description
1 polymer ?
#
loop_
_entity_poly.entity_id
_entity_poly.type
_entity_poly.pdbx_seq_one_letter_code
_entity_poly.pdbx_strand_id
1 'polypeptide(L)'
;MEMVDGSGIISLNMFSRRSSPLAPGTFAIVPLLLLALFPPPGKELFVATSAYHSALVSRIKALSPTVSLDDAQRVTYCAVTTGEELARKWRVVGIASWLPGLQNLYVKLGWRKGGLCFQYSTELLIRLDALKLQTLEFHWAESQPDTVSENNALVVTARGQPFEKGVLLDSWRCQPHVA
;
A
#
# COMPACT_ATOMS: atom_id res chain seq x y z
N MET A 1 16.30 67.10 -19.62
CA MET A 1 14.83 67.10 -19.47
C MET A 1 14.52 66.14 -18.34
N GLU A 2 14.22 66.71 -17.17
CA GLU A 2 13.61 66.13 -15.95
C GLU A 2 14.21 64.85 -15.33
N MET A 3 14.84 64.92 -14.14
CA MET A 3 14.24 65.03 -12.78
C MET A 3 13.51 63.71 -12.41
N VAL A 4 13.88 62.97 -11.37
CA VAL A 4 13.58 63.18 -9.93
C VAL A 4 14.45 62.17 -9.14
N ASP A 5 15.38 62.63 -8.26
CA ASP A 5 15.32 62.59 -6.77
C ASP A 5 15.14 61.17 -6.18
N GLY A 6 15.88 60.65 -5.19
CA GLY A 6 16.81 61.19 -4.19
C GLY A 6 16.96 60.13 -3.08
N SER A 7 18.06 60.19 -2.34
CA SER A 7 18.36 59.38 -1.12
C SER A 7 18.67 57.89 -1.36
N GLY A 8 19.75 57.28 -0.89
CA GLY A 8 20.85 57.68 -0.02
C GLY A 8 21.70 56.45 0.29
N ILE A 9 22.97 56.50 -0.13
CA ILE A 9 24.19 55.92 0.46
C ILE A 9 24.00 55.17 1.79
N ILE A 10 24.44 53.90 1.89
CA ILE A 10 25.56 53.48 2.78
C ILE A 10 26.35 52.33 2.14
N SER A 11 27.66 52.56 2.08
CA SER A 11 28.79 51.75 1.63
C SER A 11 29.01 50.46 2.44
N LEU A 12 29.57 49.41 1.83
CA LEU A 12 30.75 48.75 2.42
C LEU A 12 31.54 47.89 1.42
N ASN A 13 32.71 48.42 1.07
CA ASN A 13 33.99 47.75 0.86
C ASN A 13 34.13 46.56 -0.11
N MET A 14 34.72 46.91 -1.26
CA MET A 14 35.81 46.17 -1.90
C MET A 14 36.74 45.50 -0.88
N PHE A 15 36.95 44.18 -1.03
CA PHE A 15 38.30 43.61 -0.98
C PHE A 15 38.41 42.46 -1.99
N SER A 16 39.05 42.78 -3.11
CA SER A 16 39.66 41.80 -4.01
C SER A 16 40.76 41.05 -3.26
N ARG A 17 40.74 39.71 -3.29
CA ARG A 17 41.96 38.93 -3.19
C ARG A 17 41.80 37.50 -3.72
N ARG A 18 42.53 37.26 -4.80
CA ARG A 18 43.24 36.03 -5.20
C ARG A 18 42.47 34.71 -5.14
N SER A 19 42.15 34.23 -6.34
CA SER A 19 42.13 32.81 -6.68
C SER A 19 43.40 32.09 -6.19
N SER A 20 43.22 30.97 -5.50
CA SER A 20 44.25 29.96 -5.27
C SER A 20 43.60 28.57 -5.39
N PRO A 21 44.37 27.55 -5.83
CA PRO A 21 43.83 26.43 -6.56
C PRO A 21 43.30 25.30 -5.66
N LEU A 22 42.30 24.61 -6.21
CA LEU A 22 41.88 23.22 -5.96
C LEU A 22 42.72 22.44 -4.94
N ALA A 23 42.16 22.25 -3.75
CA ALA A 23 42.39 21.04 -2.97
C ALA A 23 41.26 20.04 -3.30
N PRO A 24 41.54 18.76 -3.59
CA PRO A 24 40.50 17.77 -3.74
C PRO A 24 39.99 17.41 -2.35
N GLY A 25 39.08 18.22 -1.84
CA GLY A 25 38.29 17.88 -0.66
C GLY A 25 37.29 16.80 -1.06
N THR A 26 37.57 15.57 -0.65
CA THR A 26 36.65 14.42 -0.68
C THR A 26 35.47 14.69 0.26
N PHE A 27 34.59 15.60 -0.14
CA PHE A 27 33.39 15.93 0.63
C PHE A 27 32.17 15.28 -0.02
N ALA A 28 31.68 14.25 0.68
CA ALA A 28 30.25 14.00 0.87
C ALA A 28 29.39 13.53 -0.32
N ILE A 29 29.84 12.56 -1.11
CA ILE A 29 28.90 11.76 -1.95
C ILE A 29 28.35 10.53 -1.19
N VAL A 30 28.92 10.20 -0.02
CA VAL A 30 28.65 8.92 0.66
C VAL A 30 27.38 8.85 1.54
N PRO A 31 26.69 9.92 2.01
CA PRO A 31 25.47 9.69 2.77
C PRO A 31 24.26 9.32 1.90
N LEU A 32 24.27 9.65 0.60
CA LEU A 32 23.11 9.41 -0.27
C LEU A 32 23.03 7.97 -0.82
N LEU A 33 24.18 7.30 -0.96
CA LEU A 33 24.25 5.90 -1.40
C LEU A 33 23.94 4.90 -0.29
N LEU A 34 24.14 5.27 0.98
CA LEU A 34 23.76 4.43 2.12
C LEU A 34 22.24 4.41 2.37
N LEU A 35 21.51 5.46 1.97
CA LEU A 35 20.04 5.45 2.00
C LEU A 35 19.42 4.55 0.91
N ALA A 36 20.18 4.20 -0.13
CA ALA A 36 19.72 3.25 -1.15
C ALA A 36 19.90 1.77 -0.73
N LEU A 37 20.72 1.52 0.30
CA LEU A 37 20.94 0.17 0.86
C LEU A 37 19.99 -0.16 2.02
N PHE A 38 19.39 0.87 2.64
CA PHE A 38 18.36 0.73 3.66
C PHE A 38 17.14 1.51 3.20
N PRO A 39 16.25 0.91 2.37
CA PRO A 39 14.95 1.51 2.14
C PRO A 39 14.33 1.84 3.51
N PRO A 40 13.64 2.98 3.67
CA PRO A 40 12.80 3.19 4.86
C PRO A 40 11.93 1.94 5.01
N PRO A 41 11.59 1.47 6.24
CA PRO A 41 10.75 0.30 6.42
C PRO A 41 9.39 0.53 5.75
N GLY A 42 9.34 0.25 4.46
CA GLY A 42 8.16 0.16 3.65
C GLY A 42 7.49 -1.13 4.08
N LYS A 43 6.19 -1.05 4.34
CA LYS A 43 5.31 -2.17 4.64
C LYS A 43 5.63 -3.31 3.64
N GLU A 44 6.39 -4.32 4.05
CA GLU A 44 6.71 -5.47 3.19
C GLU A 44 5.41 -6.04 2.64
N LEU A 45 5.23 -5.96 1.33
CA LEU A 45 4.13 -6.65 0.67
C LEU A 45 4.53 -8.10 0.55
N PHE A 46 3.71 -8.99 1.07
CA PHE A 46 3.90 -10.42 0.93
C PHE A 46 2.58 -11.03 0.49
N VAL A 47 2.67 -12.27 0.05
CA VAL A 47 1.56 -12.99 -0.57
C VAL A 47 1.26 -14.19 0.34
N ALA A 48 0.10 -14.17 1.02
CA ALA A 48 -0.20 -15.05 2.15
C ALA A 48 -0.49 -16.53 1.81
N THR A 49 0.52 -17.37 1.52
CA THR A 49 0.33 -18.64 0.80
C THR A 49 -0.51 -19.81 1.35
N SER A 50 -1.18 -19.64 2.48
CA SER A 50 -2.02 -20.67 3.07
C SER A 50 -3.06 -20.07 4.01
N ALA A 51 -4.10 -20.84 4.30
CA ALA A 51 -5.17 -20.41 5.22
C ALA A 51 -4.68 -20.08 6.65
N TYR A 52 -3.45 -20.47 7.00
CA TYR A 52 -2.82 -20.17 8.28
C TYR A 52 -1.44 -19.51 8.09
N HIS A 53 -1.27 -18.76 7.00
CA HIS A 53 0.02 -18.15 6.66
C HIS A 53 0.57 -17.32 7.83
N SER A 54 1.68 -17.77 8.41
CA SER A 54 2.18 -17.27 9.69
C SER A 54 2.55 -15.79 9.66
N ALA A 55 3.02 -15.27 8.51
CA ALA A 55 3.35 -13.86 8.37
C ALA A 55 2.10 -12.96 8.46
N LEU A 56 0.97 -13.38 7.88
CA LEU A 56 -0.28 -12.62 7.95
C LEU A 56 -0.88 -12.66 9.35
N VAL A 57 -0.92 -13.84 9.97
CA VAL A 57 -1.37 -13.99 11.36
C VAL A 57 -0.53 -13.10 12.27
N SER A 58 0.80 -13.17 12.17
CA SER A 58 1.72 -12.39 13.00
C SER A 58 1.54 -10.89 12.79
N ARG A 59 1.35 -10.46 11.55
CA ARG A 59 1.18 -9.04 11.22
C ARG A 59 -0.15 -8.48 11.72
N ILE A 60 -1.24 -9.23 11.61
CA ILE A 60 -2.54 -8.83 12.18
C ILE A 60 -2.45 -8.81 13.71
N LYS A 61 -1.84 -9.83 14.33
CA LYS A 61 -1.64 -9.88 15.78
C LYS A 61 -0.78 -8.71 16.29
N ALA A 62 0.18 -8.25 15.48
CA ALA A 62 1.06 -7.13 15.82
C ALA A 62 0.39 -5.75 15.73
N LEU A 63 -0.84 -5.65 15.21
CA LEU A 63 -1.58 -4.37 15.14
C LEU A 63 -1.76 -3.72 16.52
N SER A 64 -2.04 -4.52 17.55
CA SER A 64 -2.18 -4.07 18.95
C SER A 64 -2.04 -5.24 19.92
N PRO A 65 -1.54 -5.02 21.15
CA PRO A 65 -1.55 -6.04 22.21
C PRO A 65 -2.94 -6.65 22.47
N THR A 66 -4.00 -5.86 22.25
CA THR A 66 -5.41 -6.26 22.44
C THR A 66 -5.94 -7.22 21.38
N VAL A 67 -5.26 -7.36 20.23
CA VAL A 67 -5.73 -8.26 19.15
C VAL A 67 -5.65 -9.71 19.62
N SER A 68 -6.72 -10.48 19.45
CA SER A 68 -6.71 -11.91 19.76
C SER A 68 -5.92 -12.68 18.70
N LEU A 69 -5.15 -13.68 19.13
CA LEU A 69 -4.51 -14.61 18.19
C LEU A 69 -5.56 -15.39 17.39
N ASP A 70 -6.67 -15.78 18.02
CA ASP A 70 -7.79 -16.45 17.36
C ASP A 70 -8.41 -15.57 16.26
N ASP A 71 -8.69 -14.29 16.58
CA ASP A 71 -9.22 -13.35 15.60
C ASP A 71 -8.26 -13.20 14.40
N ALA A 72 -6.95 -13.05 14.66
CA ALA A 72 -5.95 -12.95 13.60
C ALA A 72 -5.88 -14.20 12.70
N GLN A 73 -6.00 -15.40 13.29
CA GLN A 73 -6.06 -16.67 12.55
C GLN A 73 -7.34 -16.78 11.72
N ARG A 74 -8.50 -16.43 12.28
CA ARG A 74 -9.79 -16.48 11.59
C ARG A 74 -9.85 -15.48 10.43
N VAL A 75 -9.29 -14.28 10.58
CA VAL A 75 -9.14 -13.32 9.47
C VAL A 75 -8.26 -13.87 8.36
N THR A 76 -7.08 -14.40 8.72
CA THR A 76 -6.14 -14.98 7.74
C THR A 76 -6.79 -16.11 6.95
N TYR A 77 -7.46 -17.03 7.66
CA TYR A 77 -8.19 -18.14 7.06
C TYR A 77 -9.27 -17.64 6.11
N CYS A 78 -10.13 -16.73 6.57
CA CYS A 78 -11.24 -16.20 5.78
C CYS A 78 -10.75 -15.47 4.52
N ALA A 79 -9.72 -14.63 4.65
CA ALA A 79 -9.20 -13.83 3.54
C ALA A 79 -8.56 -14.68 2.46
N VAL A 80 -7.77 -15.68 2.85
CA VAL A 80 -7.11 -16.61 1.91
C VAL A 80 -8.13 -17.52 1.24
N THR A 81 -8.96 -18.23 2.01
CA THR A 81 -9.93 -19.20 1.45
C THR A 81 -10.99 -18.53 0.59
N THR A 82 -11.42 -17.32 0.95
CA THR A 82 -12.35 -16.53 0.11
C THR A 82 -11.70 -16.12 -1.20
N GLY A 83 -10.45 -15.64 -1.18
CA GLY A 83 -9.71 -15.31 -2.40
C GLY A 83 -9.61 -16.51 -3.36
N GLU A 84 -9.24 -17.68 -2.84
CA GLU A 84 -9.14 -18.93 -3.60
C GLU A 84 -10.49 -19.38 -4.17
N GLU A 85 -11.56 -19.29 -3.38
CA GLU A 85 -12.91 -19.64 -3.83
C GLU A 85 -13.37 -18.72 -4.95
N LEU A 86 -13.20 -17.41 -4.80
CA LEU A 86 -13.62 -16.41 -5.78
C LEU A 86 -12.78 -16.50 -7.07
N ALA A 87 -11.48 -16.79 -6.96
CA ALA A 87 -10.61 -17.03 -8.12
C ALA A 87 -11.10 -18.22 -8.95
N ARG A 88 -11.52 -19.31 -8.30
CA ARG A 88 -12.13 -20.45 -9.00
C ARG A 88 -13.51 -20.12 -9.56
N LYS A 89 -14.37 -19.48 -8.77
CA LYS A 89 -15.75 -19.10 -9.15
C LYS A 89 -15.78 -18.23 -10.41
N TRP A 90 -14.91 -17.24 -10.48
CA TRP A 90 -14.86 -16.28 -11.59
C TRP A 90 -13.75 -16.58 -12.61
N ARG A 91 -13.03 -17.68 -12.43
CA ARG A 91 -11.94 -18.12 -13.31
C ARG A 91 -10.88 -17.03 -13.49
N VAL A 92 -10.54 -16.34 -12.40
CA VAL A 92 -9.44 -15.38 -12.30
C VAL A 92 -8.15 -16.17 -12.07
N VAL A 93 -7.70 -16.87 -13.12
CA VAL A 93 -6.57 -17.80 -13.06
C VAL A 93 -5.57 -17.49 -14.19
N GLY A 94 -4.32 -17.90 -14.00
CA GLY A 94 -3.26 -17.73 -14.99
C GLY A 94 -3.03 -16.25 -15.34
N ILE A 95 -3.05 -15.93 -16.63
CA ILE A 95 -2.73 -14.58 -17.13
C ILE A 95 -3.69 -13.50 -16.63
N ALA A 96 -4.96 -13.85 -16.37
CA ALA A 96 -5.97 -12.90 -15.89
C ALA A 96 -5.73 -12.47 -14.43
N SER A 97 -5.04 -13.30 -13.64
CA SER A 97 -4.58 -12.95 -12.29
C SER A 97 -3.40 -11.97 -12.34
N TRP A 98 -2.46 -12.20 -13.26
CA TRP A 98 -1.28 -11.35 -13.43
C TRP A 98 -1.57 -10.01 -14.11
N LEU A 99 -2.62 -9.94 -14.92
CA LEU A 99 -3.04 -8.74 -15.63
C LEU A 99 -4.49 -8.42 -15.27
N PRO A 100 -4.73 -7.68 -14.16
CA PRO A 100 -6.09 -7.39 -13.68
C PRO A 100 -6.96 -6.68 -14.72
N GLY A 101 -6.34 -5.88 -15.61
CA GLY A 101 -7.02 -5.26 -16.75
C GLY A 101 -7.66 -6.26 -17.73
N LEU A 102 -7.08 -7.44 -17.92
CA LEU A 102 -7.67 -8.49 -18.75
C LEU A 102 -8.92 -9.09 -18.11
N GLN A 103 -8.90 -9.32 -16.80
CA GLN A 103 -10.09 -9.81 -16.10
C GLN A 103 -11.24 -8.79 -16.21
N ASN A 104 -10.95 -7.50 -16.01
CA ASN A 104 -11.93 -6.44 -16.18
C ASN A 104 -12.48 -6.39 -17.61
N LEU A 105 -11.61 -6.56 -18.62
CA LEU A 105 -12.02 -6.64 -20.02
C LEU A 105 -12.94 -7.85 -20.28
N TYR A 106 -12.60 -9.04 -19.74
CA TYR A 106 -13.42 -10.24 -19.92
C TYR A 106 -14.81 -10.10 -19.31
N VAL A 107 -14.93 -9.40 -18.18
CA VAL A 107 -16.24 -9.10 -17.59
C VAL A 107 -17.01 -8.10 -18.46
N LYS A 108 -16.36 -7.03 -18.94
CA LYS A 108 -16.96 -6.04 -19.85
C LYS A 108 -17.46 -6.67 -21.15
N LEU A 109 -16.74 -7.64 -21.71
CA LEU A 109 -17.12 -8.39 -22.91
C LEU A 109 -18.17 -9.49 -22.64
N GLY A 110 -18.58 -9.69 -21.38
CA GLY A 110 -19.55 -10.72 -20.99
C GLY A 110 -19.00 -12.15 -20.97
N TRP A 111 -17.69 -12.35 -21.14
CA TRP A 111 -17.03 -13.67 -21.14
C TRP A 111 -16.86 -14.24 -19.72
N ARG A 112 -16.95 -13.37 -18.70
CA ARG A 112 -16.95 -13.73 -17.28
C ARG A 112 -18.10 -13.03 -16.58
N LYS A 113 -18.73 -13.73 -15.64
CA LYS A 113 -19.86 -13.19 -14.85
C LYS A 113 -19.42 -12.29 -13.69
N GLY A 114 -18.12 -12.15 -13.45
CA GLY A 114 -17.58 -11.36 -12.35
C GLY A 114 -16.06 -11.55 -12.21
N GLY A 115 -15.53 -11.19 -11.05
CA GLY A 115 -14.10 -11.18 -10.75
C GLY A 115 -13.48 -9.79 -10.81
N LEU A 116 -14.27 -8.76 -10.56
CA LEU A 116 -13.81 -7.38 -10.41
C LEU A 116 -13.31 -7.15 -8.98
N CYS A 117 -12.37 -6.21 -8.79
CA CYS A 117 -11.81 -5.82 -7.48
C CYS A 117 -12.90 -5.62 -6.41
N PHE A 118 -13.86 -4.74 -6.65
CA PHE A 118 -14.93 -4.46 -5.68
C PHE A 118 -15.75 -5.70 -5.31
N GLN A 119 -15.93 -6.66 -6.23
CA GLN A 119 -16.68 -7.88 -5.95
C GLN A 119 -15.91 -8.79 -5.00
N TYR A 120 -14.58 -8.85 -5.13
CA TYR A 120 -13.72 -9.54 -4.18
C TYR A 120 -13.80 -8.89 -2.79
N SER A 121 -13.64 -7.58 -2.71
CA SER A 121 -13.66 -6.85 -1.44
C SER A 121 -15.03 -6.93 -0.75
N THR A 122 -16.11 -6.89 -1.53
CA THR A 122 -17.50 -7.00 -1.01
C THR A 122 -17.74 -8.37 -0.40
N GLU A 123 -17.45 -9.45 -1.14
CA GLU A 123 -17.64 -10.82 -0.65
C GLU A 123 -16.76 -11.12 0.57
N LEU A 124 -15.51 -10.62 0.55
CA LEU A 124 -14.63 -10.74 1.69
C LEU A 124 -15.17 -10.00 2.93
N LEU A 125 -15.65 -8.77 2.76
CA LEU A 125 -16.19 -7.97 3.86
C LEU A 125 -17.41 -8.63 4.50
N ILE A 126 -18.32 -9.17 3.69
CA ILE A 126 -19.51 -9.90 4.16
C ILE A 126 -19.11 -11.09 5.02
N ARG A 127 -18.13 -11.89 4.56
CA ARG A 127 -17.67 -13.07 5.30
C ARG A 127 -16.93 -12.70 6.58
N LEU A 128 -16.11 -11.65 6.54
CA LEU A 128 -15.39 -11.15 7.71
C LEU A 128 -16.36 -10.57 8.76
N ASP A 129 -17.40 -9.84 8.34
CA ASP A 129 -18.44 -9.34 9.26
C ASP A 129 -19.22 -10.50 9.92
N ALA A 130 -19.46 -11.59 9.19
CA ALA A 130 -20.12 -12.77 9.72
C ALA A 130 -19.30 -13.48 10.82
N LEU A 131 -17.98 -13.26 10.90
CA LEU A 131 -17.14 -13.83 11.95
C LEU A 131 -17.38 -13.21 13.33
N LYS A 132 -17.99 -12.01 13.40
CA LYS A 132 -18.30 -11.29 14.66
C LYS A 132 -17.09 -11.21 15.59
N LEU A 133 -15.96 -10.77 15.03
CA LEU A 133 -14.68 -10.65 15.73
C LEU A 133 -14.74 -9.57 16.82
N GLN A 134 -14.01 -9.81 17.90
CA GLN A 134 -14.08 -8.98 19.10
C GLN A 134 -12.98 -7.92 19.15
N THR A 135 -11.84 -8.17 18.52
CA THR A 135 -10.63 -7.33 18.67
C THR A 135 -10.22 -6.58 17.41
N LEU A 136 -10.90 -6.86 16.28
CA LEU A 136 -10.58 -6.31 14.97
C LEU A 136 -11.78 -5.58 14.34
N GLU A 137 -11.47 -4.61 13.49
CA GLU A 137 -12.40 -3.84 12.67
C GLU A 137 -11.91 -3.81 11.21
N PHE A 138 -12.87 -3.75 10.28
CA PHE A 138 -12.61 -3.74 8.84
C PHE A 138 -13.10 -2.45 8.22
N HIS A 139 -12.30 -1.93 7.31
CA HIS A 139 -12.56 -0.68 6.62
C HIS A 139 -12.47 -0.91 5.13
N TRP A 140 -13.38 -0.28 4.38
CA TRP A 140 -13.26 -0.24 2.93
C TRP A 140 -12.04 0.58 2.54
N ALA A 141 -11.25 0.07 1.61
CA ALA A 141 -10.09 0.76 1.07
C ALA A 141 -10.22 0.86 -0.44
N GLU A 142 -9.96 2.05 -0.96
CA GLU A 142 -10.06 2.35 -2.38
C GLU A 142 -8.87 3.18 -2.83
N SER A 143 -8.39 2.89 -4.03
CA SER A 143 -7.33 3.64 -4.70
C SER A 143 -7.82 4.10 -6.06
N GLN A 144 -7.60 5.37 -6.38
CA GLN A 144 -7.93 5.98 -7.67
C GLN A 144 -9.38 5.68 -8.12
N PRO A 145 -10.39 6.04 -7.30
CA PRO A 145 -11.79 5.83 -7.65
C PRO A 145 -12.14 6.47 -9.00
N ASP A 146 -13.05 5.84 -9.73
CA ASP A 146 -13.56 6.28 -11.04
C ASP A 146 -12.50 6.32 -12.15
N THR A 147 -11.39 5.59 -11.99
CA THR A 147 -10.33 5.48 -13.00
C THR A 147 -10.14 4.06 -13.51
N VAL A 148 -9.43 3.90 -14.64
CA VAL A 148 -9.02 2.59 -15.14
C VAL A 148 -8.03 1.86 -14.22
N SER A 149 -7.42 2.59 -13.28
CA SER A 149 -6.47 2.10 -12.29
C SER A 149 -7.11 1.81 -10.93
N GLU A 150 -8.44 1.94 -10.83
CA GLU A 150 -9.21 1.72 -9.60
C GLU A 150 -8.89 0.36 -8.96
N ASN A 151 -8.76 0.37 -7.64
CA ASN A 151 -8.62 -0.85 -6.85
C ASN A 151 -9.40 -0.72 -5.56
N ASN A 152 -10.16 -1.77 -5.24
CA ASN A 152 -10.80 -1.90 -3.94
C ASN A 152 -10.15 -3.04 -3.17
N ALA A 153 -10.04 -2.86 -1.86
CA ALA A 153 -9.49 -3.79 -0.91
C ALA A 153 -10.14 -3.54 0.45
N LEU A 154 -9.71 -4.27 1.46
CA LEU A 154 -10.09 -3.99 2.85
C LEU A 154 -8.86 -3.65 3.67
N VAL A 155 -9.02 -2.85 4.71
CA VAL A 155 -7.99 -2.67 5.74
C VAL A 155 -8.50 -3.25 7.05
N VAL A 156 -7.73 -4.16 7.64
CA VAL A 156 -7.97 -4.67 8.99
C VAL A 156 -7.17 -3.86 10.00
N THR A 157 -7.84 -3.46 11.08
CA THR A 157 -7.28 -2.67 12.19
C THR A 157 -7.63 -3.34 13.51
N ALA A 158 -6.86 -3.06 14.56
CA ALA A 158 -7.36 -3.26 15.92
C ALA A 158 -8.51 -2.29 16.21
N ARG A 159 -9.45 -2.64 17.08
CA ARG A 159 -10.56 -1.73 17.42
C ARG A 159 -10.06 -0.36 17.89
N GLY A 160 -10.61 0.71 17.31
CA GLY A 160 -10.22 2.09 17.62
C GLY A 160 -8.83 2.50 17.13
N GLN A 161 -8.13 1.67 16.35
CA GLN A 161 -6.88 2.03 15.71
C GLN A 161 -7.14 2.85 14.44
N PRO A 162 -6.34 3.90 14.14
CA PRO A 162 -6.45 4.64 12.90
C PRO A 162 -6.25 3.74 11.66
N PHE A 163 -6.98 4.07 10.59
CA PHE A 163 -6.97 3.35 9.31
C PHE A 163 -5.55 3.13 8.75
N GLU A 164 -4.69 4.15 8.83
CA GLU A 164 -3.35 4.14 8.20
C GLU A 164 -2.39 3.13 8.85
N LYS A 165 -2.69 2.74 10.09
CA LYS A 165 -1.92 1.74 10.84
C LYS A 165 -2.38 0.30 10.59
N GLY A 166 -3.48 0.11 9.86
CA GLY A 166 -4.01 -1.19 9.52
C GLY A 166 -3.16 -1.98 8.52
N VAL A 167 -3.55 -3.25 8.35
CA VAL A 167 -3.04 -4.16 7.33
C VAL A 167 -4.02 -4.18 6.16
N LEU A 168 -3.52 -3.91 4.97
CA LEU A 168 -4.31 -4.04 3.74
C LEU A 168 -4.53 -5.53 3.44
N LEU A 169 -5.73 -5.87 2.97
CA LEU A 169 -6.13 -7.18 2.53
C LEU A 169 -6.66 -7.04 1.09
N ASP A 170 -5.78 -7.21 0.10
CA ASP A 170 -6.15 -7.32 -1.31
C ASP A 170 -6.21 -8.80 -1.74
N SER A 171 -7.43 -9.36 -1.77
CA SER A 171 -7.68 -10.72 -2.26
C SER A 171 -7.87 -10.79 -3.78
N TRP A 172 -7.70 -9.70 -4.55
CA TRP A 172 -7.91 -9.68 -6.00
C TRP A 172 -6.60 -9.78 -6.78
N ARG A 173 -5.59 -8.98 -6.44
CA ARG A 173 -4.30 -8.95 -7.14
C ARG A 173 -3.36 -10.06 -6.66
N CYS A 174 -2.53 -10.59 -7.56
CA CYS A 174 -1.52 -11.62 -7.28
C CYS A 174 -2.08 -12.90 -6.64
N GLN A 175 -2.94 -13.63 -7.35
CA GLN A 175 -3.26 -14.99 -6.91
C GLN A 175 -2.03 -15.90 -7.13
N PRO A 176 -1.55 -16.59 -6.09
CA PRO A 176 -2.32 -16.94 -4.91
C PRO A 176 -1.88 -16.07 -3.72
N HIS A 177 -2.82 -15.42 -3.03
CA HIS A 177 -2.79 -14.95 -1.63
C HIS A 177 -2.49 -13.48 -1.24
N VAL A 178 -3.33 -13.00 -0.32
CA VAL A 178 -3.55 -11.63 0.18
C VAL A 178 -2.27 -10.83 0.48
N ALA A 179 -2.18 -9.60 -0.04
CA ALA A 179 -1.14 -8.61 0.20
C ALA A 179 -1.69 -7.28 0.74
#